data_AF-A0A3B9CZM2-F1
#
_entry.id   AF-A0A3B9CZM2-F1
#
_cell.length_a   1.000
_cell.length_b   1.000
_cell.length_c   1.000
_cell.angle_alpha   90.00
_cell.angle_beta   90.00
_cell.angle_gamma   90.00
#
_symmetry.space_group_name_H-M   'P 1'
#
loop_
_entity.id
_entity.type
_entity.pdbx_description
1 polymer ?
#
loop_
_entity_poly.entity_id
_entity_poly.type
_entity_poly.pdbx_seq_one_letter_code
_entity_poly.pdbx_strand_id
1 'polypeptide(L)'
;MTSTLRAVWQFSGGPMNLLFRTLYAHKCSSTHHKLALDALRYLSTENQEHWVQLFLKHVELYTDGAKAPDKKFKDFRNHVLHVSENNWGGAVKTAELWYGRLIEKLKEQDWPRAVYSAGVLSHYVTDPLMPLHTGQTEDEGQVHKFIEWGTVKIYEELLASPPAEQILNSWVAPESEPAPESDPDDWLGHLIITGAQTAHAHYDIMIDHYDPAIGRKNAAEGFDQTCRDSIALLLGWSVRAFSFVLDRAIAEANAAPGKTRLTLATVLSGVSTPIFWITRKLASAADRKPVKAIWDELQETGKVIKSLPPDEKEIREQHATEVLKVSLEELDAVQPRKAGTKRQQAATTDSTREAREHKPDTIPLPKPGLTPKSPVVNAPSIGPKTAARLEQIGIETVEELL
;
A
#
# COMPACT_ATOMS: atom_id res chain seq x y z
N MET A 1 10.30 -0.42 35.27
CA MET A 1 11.44 -0.02 34.42
C MET A 1 11.11 -0.45 33.00
N THR A 2 10.32 0.38 32.33
CA THR A 2 9.78 0.16 30.98
C THR A 2 10.74 0.75 29.96
N SER A 3 11.54 -0.13 29.34
CA SER A 3 12.24 0.16 28.08
C SER A 3 11.50 -0.59 26.99
N THR A 4 10.46 0.03 26.45
CA THR A 4 9.85 -0.35 25.17
C THR A 4 10.86 0.01 24.10
N LEU A 5 11.70 -0.97 23.74
CA LEU A 5 12.53 -0.90 22.55
C LEU A 5 11.60 -0.68 21.35
N ARG A 6 11.68 0.51 20.76
CA ARG A 6 11.22 0.81 19.41
C ARG A 6 11.84 -0.23 18.46
N ALA A 7 11.08 -1.27 18.13
CA ALA A 7 11.38 -2.16 17.01
C ALA A 7 11.00 -1.47 15.69
N VAL A 8 11.54 -0.27 15.46
CA VAL A 8 11.21 0.53 14.29
C VAL A 8 12.54 0.87 13.61
N TRP A 9 12.70 0.38 12.38
CA TRP A 9 13.83 0.61 11.46
C TRP A 9 15.09 -0.23 11.76
N GLN A 10 15.15 -1.48 11.25
CA GLN A 10 16.38 -2.30 11.25
C GLN A 10 17.57 -1.64 10.51
N PHE A 11 17.35 -0.57 9.74
CA PHE A 11 18.42 0.29 9.21
C PHE A 11 18.65 1.50 10.13
N SER A 12 19.19 1.29 11.33
CA SER A 12 19.54 2.39 12.23
C SER A 12 20.60 3.31 11.59
N GLY A 13 20.23 4.55 11.28
CA GLY A 13 21.15 5.70 11.10
C GLY A 13 22.20 5.65 9.98
N GLY A 14 22.04 4.85 8.93
CA GLY A 14 23.04 4.67 7.87
C GLY A 14 22.61 5.12 6.46
N PRO A 15 23.54 5.17 5.48
CA PRO A 15 23.28 5.57 4.10
C PRO A 15 22.23 4.70 3.39
N MET A 16 22.06 3.44 3.81
CA MET A 16 21.02 2.54 3.29
C MET A 16 19.60 3.02 3.65
N ASN A 17 19.42 3.54 4.88
CA ASN A 17 18.13 4.06 5.31
C ASN A 17 17.74 5.31 4.51
N LEU A 18 18.69 6.22 4.28
CA LEU A 18 18.48 7.41 3.46
C LEU A 18 18.15 7.04 2.01
N LEU A 19 18.87 6.08 1.43
CA LEU A 19 18.61 5.58 0.09
C LEU A 19 17.19 5.00 -0.01
N PHE A 20 16.83 4.11 0.92
CA PHE A 20 15.50 3.50 0.95
C PHE A 20 14.41 4.56 1.06
N ARG A 21 14.51 5.49 2.02
CA ARG A 21 13.51 6.56 2.23
C ARG A 21 13.36 7.44 1.00
N THR A 22 14.47 7.79 0.35
CA THR A 22 14.47 8.60 -0.88
C THR A 22 13.73 7.88 -2.02
N LEU A 23 14.08 6.61 -2.26
CA LEU A 23 13.44 5.80 -3.29
C LEU A 23 11.96 5.54 -2.98
N TYR A 24 11.63 5.28 -1.71
CA TYR A 24 10.27 5.09 -1.26
C TYR A 24 9.41 6.33 -1.54
N ALA A 25 9.85 7.52 -1.14
CA ALA A 25 9.15 8.77 -1.42
C ALA A 25 9.00 9.04 -2.94
N HIS A 26 10.06 8.77 -3.70
CA HIS A 26 10.10 9.04 -5.14
C HIS A 26 9.27 8.04 -5.96
N LYS A 27 9.32 6.74 -5.66
CA LYS A 27 8.71 5.67 -6.46
C LYS A 27 7.35 5.22 -5.96
N CYS A 28 7.09 5.26 -4.66
CA CYS A 28 5.80 4.83 -4.13
C CYS A 28 4.71 5.87 -4.43
N SER A 29 3.62 5.43 -5.06
CA SER A 29 2.45 6.27 -5.37
C SER A 29 1.11 5.54 -5.21
N SER A 30 1.13 4.26 -4.84
CA SER A 30 -0.04 3.48 -4.41
C SER A 30 0.31 2.65 -3.17
N THR A 31 -0.72 2.05 -2.59
CA THR A 31 -0.59 1.07 -1.51
C THR A 31 0.27 -0.11 -1.93
N HIS A 32 0.10 -0.69 -3.12
CA HIS A 32 0.95 -1.81 -3.59
C HIS A 32 2.44 -1.48 -3.65
N HIS A 33 2.83 -0.28 -4.14
CA HIS A 33 4.25 0.11 -4.10
C HIS A 33 4.76 0.16 -2.66
N LYS A 34 3.95 0.72 -1.75
CA LYS A 34 4.32 0.89 -0.34
C LYS A 34 4.44 -0.46 0.36
N LEU A 35 3.46 -1.35 0.20
CA LEU A 35 3.48 -2.72 0.73
C LEU A 35 4.69 -3.52 0.21
N ALA A 36 4.92 -3.51 -1.10
CA ALA A 36 6.04 -4.22 -1.71
C ALA A 36 7.40 -3.74 -1.17
N LEU A 37 7.60 -2.43 -1.04
CA LEU A 37 8.85 -1.91 -0.45
C LEU A 37 8.91 -2.17 1.05
N ASP A 38 7.84 -1.96 1.81
CA ASP A 38 7.85 -2.16 3.26
C ASP A 38 8.13 -3.62 3.64
N ALA A 39 7.69 -4.60 2.83
CA ALA A 39 8.05 -6.01 3.01
C ALA A 39 9.57 -6.22 3.02
N LEU A 40 10.34 -5.49 2.21
CA LEU A 40 11.81 -5.60 2.19
C LEU A 40 12.46 -5.26 3.54
N ARG A 41 11.80 -4.45 4.37
CA ARG A 41 12.29 -4.07 5.71
C ARG A 41 12.19 -5.21 6.72
N TYR A 42 11.40 -6.23 6.42
CA TYR A 42 11.07 -7.34 7.32
C TYR A 42 11.63 -8.68 6.85
N LEU A 43 12.39 -8.69 5.74
CA LEU A 43 13.12 -9.87 5.28
C LEU A 43 13.98 -10.45 6.41
N SER A 44 13.89 -11.76 6.59
CA SER A 44 14.62 -12.51 7.61
C SER A 44 15.71 -13.41 7.03
N THR A 45 15.82 -13.47 5.69
CA THR A 45 16.88 -14.20 4.98
C THR A 45 18.30 -13.75 5.37
N GLU A 46 19.25 -14.69 5.25
CA GLU A 46 20.67 -14.35 5.23
C GLU A 46 20.98 -13.31 4.14
N ASN A 47 22.01 -12.49 4.37
CA ASN A 47 22.40 -11.40 3.48
C ASN A 47 21.27 -10.39 3.18
N GLN A 48 20.35 -10.19 4.12
CA GLN A 48 19.21 -9.26 4.03
C GLN A 48 19.59 -7.91 3.36
N GLU A 49 20.66 -7.26 3.80
CA GLU A 49 21.07 -5.97 3.25
C GLU A 49 21.40 -6.04 1.74
N HIS A 50 22.06 -7.11 1.28
CA HIS A 50 22.37 -7.29 -0.13
C HIS A 50 21.11 -7.57 -0.96
N TRP A 51 20.14 -8.30 -0.41
CA TRP A 51 18.84 -8.47 -1.04
C TRP A 51 18.11 -7.14 -1.18
N VAL A 52 18.00 -6.36 -0.10
CA VAL A 52 17.37 -5.04 -0.16
C VAL A 52 18.07 -4.15 -1.18
N GLN A 53 19.41 -4.11 -1.21
CA GLN A 53 20.16 -3.39 -2.24
C GLN A 53 19.82 -3.87 -3.65
N LEU A 54 19.76 -5.18 -3.89
CA LEU A 54 19.38 -5.72 -5.20
C LEU A 54 17.99 -5.25 -5.65
N PHE A 55 17.00 -5.31 -4.76
CA PHE A 55 15.65 -4.82 -5.06
C PHE A 55 15.63 -3.31 -5.30
N LEU A 56 16.34 -2.52 -4.48
CA LEU A 56 16.43 -1.07 -4.66
C LEU A 56 17.14 -0.68 -5.97
N LYS A 57 18.10 -1.49 -6.44
CA LYS A 57 18.75 -1.31 -7.76
C LYS A 57 17.74 -1.38 -8.89
N HIS A 58 16.74 -2.24 -8.73
CA HIS A 58 15.72 -2.55 -9.72
C HIS A 58 14.33 -2.00 -9.30
N VAL A 59 14.29 -0.95 -8.47
CA VAL A 59 13.05 -0.42 -7.87
C VAL A 59 12.00 0.00 -8.91
N GLU A 60 12.42 0.45 -10.09
CA GLU A 60 11.50 0.76 -11.20
C GLU A 60 10.75 -0.48 -11.66
N LEU A 61 11.46 -1.60 -11.87
CA LEU A 61 10.85 -2.88 -12.24
C LEU A 61 10.01 -3.43 -11.10
N TYR A 62 10.46 -3.26 -9.86
CA TYR A 62 9.72 -3.74 -8.69
C TYR A 62 8.37 -3.04 -8.55
N THR A 63 8.37 -1.71 -8.62
CA THR A 63 7.15 -0.90 -8.53
C THR A 63 6.27 -1.03 -9.77
N ASP A 64 6.87 -1.14 -10.97
CA ASP A 64 6.13 -1.44 -12.20
C ASP A 64 5.45 -2.82 -12.13
N GLY A 65 6.11 -3.83 -11.57
CA GLY A 65 5.53 -5.13 -11.30
C GLY A 65 4.35 -5.05 -10.33
N ALA A 66 4.51 -4.34 -9.22
CA ALA A 66 3.47 -4.18 -8.18
C ALA A 66 2.20 -3.43 -8.64
N LYS A 67 2.20 -2.83 -9.83
CA LYS A 67 1.02 -2.23 -10.48
C LYS A 67 0.65 -2.85 -11.81
N ALA A 68 1.45 -3.79 -12.31
CA ALA A 68 1.20 -4.40 -13.61
C ALA A 68 -0.16 -5.09 -13.69
N PRO A 69 -0.65 -5.77 -12.64
CA PRO A 69 -2.00 -6.35 -12.66
C PRO A 69 -3.09 -5.30 -12.92
N ASP A 70 -3.12 -4.19 -12.17
CA ASP A 70 -4.08 -3.09 -12.39
C ASP A 70 -3.96 -2.38 -13.75
N LYS A 71 -2.72 -2.19 -14.23
CA LYS A 71 -2.44 -1.25 -15.32
C LYS A 71 -2.20 -1.92 -16.67
N LYS A 72 -1.67 -3.14 -16.67
CA LYS A 72 -1.22 -3.84 -17.87
C LYS A 72 -2.02 -5.11 -18.10
N PHE A 73 -2.15 -5.98 -17.10
CA PHE A 73 -2.82 -7.27 -17.27
C PHE A 73 -4.33 -7.09 -17.25
N LYS A 74 -4.84 -6.27 -16.32
CA LYS A 74 -6.26 -5.98 -16.12
C LYS A 74 -7.09 -7.25 -15.98
N ASP A 75 -6.52 -8.21 -15.27
CA ASP A 75 -7.10 -9.53 -14.99
C ASP A 75 -7.85 -9.49 -13.66
N PHE A 76 -8.84 -8.60 -13.56
CA PHE A 76 -9.41 -8.15 -12.29
C PHE A 76 -9.92 -9.28 -11.40
N ARG A 77 -10.46 -10.37 -11.96
CA ARG A 77 -10.86 -11.57 -11.21
C ARG A 77 -9.73 -12.15 -10.35
N ASN A 78 -8.49 -12.02 -10.81
CA ASN A 78 -7.34 -12.54 -10.09
C ASN A 78 -6.95 -11.68 -8.88
N HIS A 79 -7.61 -10.55 -8.65
CA HIS A 79 -7.32 -9.65 -7.53
C HIS A 79 -8.20 -10.00 -6.32
N VAL A 80 -9.30 -10.72 -6.54
CA VAL A 80 -10.27 -11.05 -5.49
C VAL A 80 -10.18 -12.49 -5.01
N LEU A 81 -10.63 -12.71 -3.77
CA LEU A 81 -10.80 -14.01 -3.13
C LEU A 81 -12.01 -14.00 -2.18
N HIS A 82 -13.19 -14.35 -2.69
CA HIS A 82 -14.43 -14.37 -1.95
C HIS A 82 -14.53 -15.61 -1.05
N VAL A 83 -14.07 -15.46 0.20
CA VAL A 83 -13.92 -16.58 1.14
C VAL A 83 -15.24 -17.23 1.55
N SER A 84 -16.33 -16.46 1.57
CA SER A 84 -17.68 -16.95 1.89
C SER A 84 -18.35 -17.68 0.72
N GLU A 85 -17.73 -17.65 -0.47
CA GLU A 85 -18.30 -18.17 -1.72
C GLU A 85 -17.44 -19.29 -2.29
N ASN A 86 -17.01 -20.20 -1.40
CA ASN A 86 -16.09 -21.29 -1.74
C ASN A 86 -14.78 -20.79 -2.37
N ASN A 87 -14.22 -19.72 -1.79
CA ASN A 87 -12.99 -19.08 -2.26
C ASN A 87 -13.06 -18.64 -3.74
N TRP A 88 -14.21 -18.14 -4.19
CA TRP A 88 -14.39 -17.68 -5.57
C TRP A 88 -13.43 -16.52 -5.88
N GLY A 89 -12.78 -16.55 -7.03
CA GLY A 89 -11.78 -15.56 -7.42
C GLY A 89 -10.62 -16.22 -8.15
N GLY A 90 -9.49 -15.51 -8.25
CA GLY A 90 -8.30 -16.02 -8.96
C GLY A 90 -6.96 -15.72 -8.26
N ALA A 91 -6.98 -15.09 -7.09
CA ALA A 91 -5.76 -14.61 -6.42
C ALA A 91 -4.76 -15.72 -6.09
N VAL A 92 -5.21 -16.81 -5.47
CA VAL A 92 -4.34 -17.94 -5.05
C VAL A 92 -3.57 -18.52 -6.24
N LYS A 93 -4.29 -19.01 -7.25
CA LYS A 93 -3.70 -19.62 -8.45
C LYS A 93 -2.75 -18.67 -9.19
N THR A 94 -3.07 -17.38 -9.20
CA THR A 94 -2.25 -16.37 -9.88
C THR A 94 -1.00 -16.03 -9.07
N ALA A 95 -1.10 -15.97 -7.74
CA ALA A 95 0.03 -15.83 -6.84
C ALA A 95 0.99 -17.03 -6.98
N GLU A 96 0.50 -18.27 -6.97
CA GLU A 96 1.31 -19.47 -7.19
C GLU A 96 2.06 -19.44 -8.54
N LEU A 97 1.37 -19.03 -9.60
CA LEU A 97 2.00 -18.86 -10.92
C LEU A 97 3.16 -17.87 -10.87
N TRP A 98 2.97 -16.72 -10.23
CA TRP A 98 4.01 -15.70 -10.13
C TRP A 98 5.10 -16.06 -9.12
N TYR A 99 4.77 -16.85 -8.11
CA TYR A 99 5.73 -17.44 -7.17
C TYR A 99 6.68 -18.40 -7.89
N GLY A 100 6.14 -19.32 -8.70
CA GLY A 100 6.96 -20.20 -9.54
C GLY A 100 7.88 -19.43 -10.50
N ARG A 101 7.36 -18.37 -11.14
CA ARG A 101 8.17 -17.48 -11.99
C ARG A 101 9.27 -16.76 -11.22
N LEU A 102 8.97 -16.26 -10.01
CA LEU A 102 9.97 -15.64 -9.15
C LEU A 102 11.11 -16.61 -8.84
N ILE A 103 10.78 -17.84 -8.38
CA ILE A 103 11.77 -18.88 -8.10
C ILE A 103 12.62 -19.21 -9.33
N GLU A 104 11.99 -19.40 -10.49
CA GLU A 104 12.69 -19.67 -11.74
C GLU A 104 13.73 -18.59 -12.03
N LYS A 105 13.33 -17.31 -11.98
CA LYS A 105 14.25 -16.19 -12.27
C LYS A 105 15.30 -15.98 -11.19
N LEU A 106 15.01 -16.29 -9.93
CA LEU A 106 16.02 -16.31 -8.85
C LEU A 106 17.08 -17.39 -9.11
N LYS A 107 16.68 -18.62 -9.49
CA LYS A 107 17.59 -19.72 -9.82
C LYS A 107 18.48 -19.40 -11.02
N GLU A 108 17.92 -18.73 -12.03
CA GLU A 108 18.66 -18.25 -13.21
C GLU A 108 19.55 -17.04 -12.93
N GLN A 109 19.45 -16.43 -11.73
CA GLN A 109 20.09 -15.16 -11.39
C GLN A 109 19.71 -14.01 -12.33
N ASP A 110 18.52 -14.08 -12.94
CA ASP A 110 17.94 -13.02 -13.75
C ASP A 110 17.28 -11.98 -12.84
N TRP A 111 18.12 -11.23 -12.13
CA TRP A 111 17.68 -10.28 -11.10
C TRP A 111 16.64 -9.27 -11.57
N PRO A 112 16.74 -8.65 -12.76
CA PRO A 112 15.70 -7.74 -13.24
C PRO A 112 14.33 -8.42 -13.35
N ARG A 113 14.26 -9.64 -13.92
CA ARG A 113 12.99 -10.36 -14.07
C ARG A 113 12.51 -10.97 -12.76
N ALA A 114 13.40 -11.39 -11.88
CA ALA A 114 13.08 -11.83 -10.53
C ALA A 114 12.43 -10.69 -9.73
N VAL A 115 13.04 -9.50 -9.71
CA VAL A 115 12.50 -8.33 -9.00
C VAL A 115 11.16 -7.88 -9.60
N TYR A 116 11.01 -7.88 -10.93
CA TYR A 116 9.70 -7.61 -11.55
C TYR A 116 8.64 -8.63 -11.12
N SER A 117 8.98 -9.93 -11.14
CA SER A 117 8.06 -11.02 -10.77
C SER A 117 7.67 -10.95 -9.29
N ALA A 118 8.61 -10.62 -8.41
CA ALA A 118 8.33 -10.34 -7.01
C ALA A 118 7.37 -9.14 -6.86
N GLY A 119 7.56 -8.08 -7.64
CA GLY A 119 6.64 -6.95 -7.66
C GLY A 119 5.22 -7.38 -8.03
N VAL A 120 5.06 -8.15 -9.11
CA VAL A 120 3.75 -8.67 -9.53
C VAL A 120 3.14 -9.59 -8.47
N LEU A 121 3.93 -10.52 -7.93
CA LEU A 121 3.49 -11.43 -6.87
C LEU A 121 2.98 -10.68 -5.65
N SER A 122 3.64 -9.57 -5.27
CA SER A 122 3.23 -8.74 -4.14
C SER A 122 1.78 -8.25 -4.24
N HIS A 123 1.31 -7.99 -5.46
CA HIS A 123 -0.04 -7.52 -5.71
C HIS A 123 -1.05 -8.62 -5.38
N TYR A 124 -0.94 -9.78 -6.03
CA TYR A 124 -1.85 -10.91 -5.83
C TYR A 124 -1.79 -11.54 -4.42
N VAL A 125 -0.66 -11.41 -3.73
CA VAL A 125 -0.57 -11.82 -2.32
C VAL A 125 -1.29 -10.84 -1.40
N THR A 126 -1.31 -9.54 -1.72
CA THR A 126 -1.79 -8.51 -0.79
C THR A 126 -3.20 -8.00 -1.07
N ASP A 127 -3.73 -8.13 -2.28
CA ASP A 127 -5.12 -7.78 -2.59
C ASP A 127 -6.12 -8.56 -1.73
N PRO A 128 -5.98 -9.89 -1.52
CA PRO A 128 -6.91 -10.61 -0.65
C PRO A 128 -6.89 -10.15 0.80
N LEU A 129 -5.91 -9.34 1.22
CA LEU A 129 -5.88 -8.72 2.56
C LEU A 129 -6.57 -7.35 2.63
N MET A 130 -7.04 -6.83 1.49
CA MET A 130 -7.96 -5.71 1.45
C MET A 130 -9.38 -6.25 1.65
N PRO A 131 -10.14 -5.81 2.69
CA PRO A 131 -11.43 -6.41 3.00
C PRO A 131 -12.37 -6.46 1.80
N LEU A 132 -12.47 -5.38 1.03
CA LEU A 132 -13.38 -5.27 -0.12
C LEU A 132 -12.97 -6.11 -1.34
N HIS A 133 -11.89 -6.90 -1.25
CA HIS A 133 -11.53 -7.90 -2.26
C HIS A 133 -11.91 -9.32 -1.83
N THR A 134 -12.59 -9.46 -0.68
CA THR A 134 -12.92 -10.76 -0.06
C THR A 134 -14.40 -11.16 -0.16
N GLY A 135 -15.18 -10.39 -0.90
CA GLY A 135 -16.60 -10.60 -1.14
C GLY A 135 -17.11 -9.55 -2.12
N GLN A 136 -18.37 -9.68 -2.55
CA GLN A 136 -19.01 -8.74 -3.46
C GLN A 136 -20.44 -8.47 -3.01
N THR A 137 -20.77 -7.19 -2.86
CA THR A 137 -22.14 -6.74 -2.56
C THR A 137 -22.41 -5.41 -3.25
N GLU A 138 -23.68 -5.06 -3.43
CA GLU A 138 -24.03 -3.73 -3.96
C GLU A 138 -23.72 -2.59 -2.98
N ASP A 139 -23.46 -2.92 -1.71
CA ASP A 139 -23.16 -1.95 -0.66
C ASP A 139 -21.79 -1.29 -0.88
N GLU A 140 -20.81 -2.04 -1.37
CA GLU A 140 -19.40 -1.62 -1.40
C GLU A 140 -19.09 -0.56 -2.44
N GLY A 141 -19.86 -0.49 -3.55
CA GLY A 141 -19.63 0.48 -4.63
C GLY A 141 -19.71 1.94 -4.17
N GLN A 142 -20.29 2.17 -2.99
CA GLN A 142 -20.35 3.49 -2.33
C GLN A 142 -19.04 3.89 -1.63
N VAL A 143 -18.20 2.93 -1.26
CA VAL A 143 -17.04 3.13 -0.37
C VAL A 143 -15.73 2.64 -0.95
N HIS A 144 -15.74 1.62 -1.81
CA HIS A 144 -14.55 0.92 -2.29
C HIS A 144 -13.47 1.87 -2.77
N LYS A 145 -13.79 2.67 -3.79
CA LYS A 145 -12.79 3.57 -4.36
C LYS A 145 -12.30 4.65 -3.40
N PHE A 146 -13.18 5.11 -2.52
CA PHE A 146 -12.85 6.13 -1.52
C PHE A 146 -11.89 5.57 -0.47
N ILE A 147 -12.10 4.33 -0.05
CA ILE A 147 -11.25 3.63 0.91
C ILE A 147 -9.88 3.37 0.31
N GLU A 148 -9.79 2.81 -0.91
CA GLU A 148 -8.50 2.59 -1.58
C GLU A 148 -7.70 3.89 -1.68
N TRP A 149 -8.35 4.96 -2.15
CA TRP A 149 -7.73 6.26 -2.29
C TRP A 149 -7.31 6.85 -0.94
N GLY A 150 -8.18 6.75 0.07
CA GLY A 150 -7.93 7.23 1.41
C GLY A 150 -6.77 6.51 2.08
N THR A 151 -6.72 5.19 2.00
CA THR A 151 -5.61 4.38 2.54
C THR A 151 -4.27 4.82 1.97
N VAL A 152 -4.17 5.12 0.68
CA VAL A 152 -2.92 5.66 0.10
C VAL A 152 -2.49 6.97 0.78
N LYS A 153 -3.43 7.84 1.17
CA LYS A 153 -3.14 9.16 1.79
C LYS A 153 -2.69 9.04 3.24
N ILE A 154 -3.27 8.12 4.00
CA ILE A 154 -2.98 7.93 5.43
C ILE A 154 -2.12 6.70 5.71
N TYR A 155 -1.56 6.06 4.69
CA TYR A 155 -0.80 4.80 4.82
C TYR A 155 0.27 4.87 5.92
N GLU A 156 1.08 5.93 5.93
CA GLU A 156 2.18 6.06 6.91
C GLU A 156 1.66 6.24 8.34
N GLU A 157 0.52 6.93 8.51
CA GLU A 157 -0.15 7.06 9.81
C GLU A 157 -0.70 5.70 10.28
N LEU A 158 -1.31 4.93 9.37
CA LEU A 158 -1.86 3.61 9.67
C LEU A 158 -0.75 2.61 10.05
N LEU A 159 0.34 2.58 9.29
CA LEU A 159 1.48 1.68 9.56
C LEU A 159 2.23 2.01 10.86
N ALA A 160 2.22 3.28 11.28
CA ALA A 160 2.79 3.71 12.55
C ALA A 160 1.81 3.61 13.74
N SER A 161 0.60 3.10 13.53
CA SER A 161 -0.40 2.97 14.58
C SER A 161 -0.23 1.68 15.39
N PRO A 162 -0.71 1.63 16.65
CA PRO A 162 -0.55 0.45 17.51
C PRO A 162 -1.04 -0.88 16.90
N PRO A 163 -2.20 -0.95 16.20
CA PRO A 163 -2.65 -2.19 15.56
C PRO A 163 -1.66 -2.73 14.52
N ALA A 164 -1.12 -1.86 13.66
CA ALA A 164 -0.12 -2.25 12.67
C ALA A 164 1.20 -2.66 13.35
N GLU A 165 1.70 -1.84 14.28
CA GLU A 165 2.95 -2.13 15.00
C GLU A 165 2.88 -3.46 15.76
N GLN A 166 1.74 -3.79 16.35
CA GLN A 166 1.54 -5.08 17.02
C GLN A 166 1.74 -6.23 16.02
N ILE A 167 1.08 -6.19 14.86
CA ILE A 167 1.23 -7.23 13.84
C ILE A 167 2.67 -7.27 13.31
N LEU A 168 3.25 -6.14 12.93
CA LEU A 168 4.60 -6.07 12.37
C LEU A 168 5.66 -6.71 13.29
N ASN A 169 5.47 -6.62 14.62
CA ASN A 169 6.40 -7.14 15.61
C ASN A 169 6.10 -8.56 16.11
N SER A 170 4.86 -9.05 15.95
CA SER A 170 4.41 -10.33 16.54
C SER A 170 3.78 -11.29 15.54
N TRP A 171 3.70 -10.93 14.26
CA TRP A 171 3.12 -11.78 13.23
C TRP A 171 3.92 -13.07 13.06
N VAL A 172 3.18 -14.17 13.02
CA VAL A 172 3.66 -15.53 12.76
C VAL A 172 2.89 -16.05 11.54
N ALA A 173 3.60 -16.76 10.66
CA ALA A 173 2.98 -17.38 9.50
C ALA A 173 1.91 -18.40 9.93
N PRO A 174 0.78 -18.52 9.21
CA PRO A 174 -0.29 -19.49 9.51
C PRO A 174 0.14 -20.97 9.52
N GLU A 175 1.34 -21.28 9.06
CA GLU A 175 1.92 -22.64 8.94
C GLU A 175 2.08 -23.42 10.26
N SER A 176 1.65 -22.84 11.38
CA SER A 176 1.56 -23.55 12.66
C SER A 176 0.36 -24.48 12.76
N GLU A 177 -0.60 -24.40 11.83
CA GLU A 177 -1.60 -25.46 11.63
C GLU A 177 -1.14 -26.36 10.47
N PRO A 178 -1.20 -27.69 10.62
CA PRO A 178 -0.76 -28.60 9.56
C PRO A 178 -1.55 -28.29 8.29
N ALA A 179 -0.83 -28.10 7.18
CA ALA A 179 -1.44 -28.11 5.85
C ALA A 179 -2.38 -29.32 5.76
N PRO A 180 -3.54 -29.19 5.09
CA PRO A 180 -4.43 -30.34 4.91
C PRO A 180 -3.59 -31.54 4.44
N GLU A 181 -3.75 -32.71 5.06
CA GLU A 181 -2.93 -33.91 4.79
C GLU A 181 -2.82 -34.28 3.29
N SER A 182 -3.69 -33.71 2.45
CA SER A 182 -3.73 -33.87 1.01
C SER A 182 -2.62 -33.13 0.23
N ASP A 183 -2.03 -32.04 0.74
CA ASP A 183 -0.98 -31.30 0.01
C ASP A 183 -0.09 -30.44 0.92
N PRO A 184 1.07 -30.97 1.38
CA PRO A 184 2.00 -30.22 2.21
C PRO A 184 2.73 -29.07 1.47
N ASP A 185 2.63 -28.99 0.14
CA ASP A 185 3.25 -27.94 -0.66
C ASP A 185 2.33 -26.70 -0.86
N ASP A 186 1.05 -26.75 -0.43
CA ASP A 186 0.05 -25.67 -0.57
C ASP A 186 0.14 -24.57 0.52
N TRP A 187 1.34 -24.28 1.02
CA TRP A 187 1.51 -23.29 2.08
C TRP A 187 1.13 -21.86 1.62
N LEU A 188 1.36 -21.54 0.34
CA LEU A 188 1.08 -20.20 -0.21
C LEU A 188 -0.42 -19.97 -0.37
N GLY A 189 -1.15 -20.96 -0.89
CA GLY A 189 -2.61 -20.90 -0.96
C GLY A 189 -3.22 -20.79 0.44
N HIS A 190 -2.75 -21.59 1.40
CA HIS A 190 -3.19 -21.51 2.78
C HIS A 190 -2.92 -20.14 3.43
N LEU A 191 -1.73 -19.56 3.21
CA LEU A 191 -1.38 -18.22 3.68
C LEU A 191 -2.34 -17.16 3.13
N ILE A 192 -2.61 -17.18 1.83
CA ILE A 192 -3.48 -16.20 1.15
C ILE A 192 -4.94 -16.36 1.62
N ILE A 193 -5.44 -17.59 1.71
CA ILE A 193 -6.80 -17.87 2.19
C ILE A 193 -6.97 -17.43 3.64
N THR A 194 -6.00 -17.72 4.51
CA THR A 194 -6.04 -17.28 5.92
C THR A 194 -6.01 -15.76 6.03
N GLY A 195 -5.17 -15.09 5.22
CA GLY A 195 -5.14 -13.63 5.12
C GLY A 195 -6.48 -13.05 4.67
N ALA A 196 -7.11 -13.67 3.67
CA ALA A 196 -8.41 -13.26 3.15
C ALA A 196 -9.54 -13.49 4.15
N GLN A 197 -9.55 -14.59 4.89
CA GLN A 197 -10.50 -14.83 5.97
C GLN A 197 -10.35 -13.79 7.08
N THR A 198 -9.10 -13.45 7.43
CA THR A 198 -8.79 -12.38 8.39
C THR A 198 -9.34 -11.03 7.89
N ALA A 199 -9.11 -10.68 6.62
CA ALA A 199 -9.61 -9.44 6.03
C ALA A 199 -11.14 -9.41 5.89
N HIS A 200 -11.76 -10.54 5.57
CA HIS A 200 -13.21 -10.65 5.41
C HIS A 200 -13.98 -10.35 6.70
N ALA A 201 -13.40 -10.65 7.86
CA ALA A 201 -13.97 -10.26 9.16
C ALA A 201 -14.13 -8.73 9.32
N HIS A 202 -13.43 -7.94 8.48
CA HIS A 202 -13.52 -6.48 8.44
C HIS A 202 -14.31 -5.94 7.22
N TYR A 203 -14.90 -6.79 6.39
CA TYR A 203 -15.64 -6.39 5.17
C TYR A 203 -16.77 -5.40 5.51
N ASP A 204 -17.69 -5.79 6.39
CA ASP A 204 -18.80 -4.93 6.80
C ASP A 204 -18.34 -3.70 7.60
N ILE A 205 -17.19 -3.78 8.30
CA ILE A 205 -16.64 -2.61 9.00
C ILE A 205 -16.31 -1.52 7.98
N MET A 206 -15.72 -1.88 6.83
CA MET A 206 -15.40 -0.91 5.77
C MET A 206 -16.66 -0.18 5.27
N ILE A 207 -17.77 -0.90 5.13
CA ILE A 207 -19.04 -0.32 4.65
C ILE A 207 -19.71 0.51 5.75
N ASP A 208 -19.82 -0.05 6.96
CA ASP A 208 -20.64 0.52 8.04
C ASP A 208 -19.97 1.72 8.72
N HIS A 209 -18.63 1.80 8.72
CA HIS A 209 -17.87 2.80 9.47
C HIS A 209 -17.18 3.86 8.60
N TYR A 210 -17.05 3.63 7.29
CA TYR A 210 -16.51 4.64 6.37
C TYR A 210 -17.60 5.63 5.93
N ASP A 211 -17.29 6.92 6.00
CA ASP A 211 -18.18 7.98 5.49
C ASP A 211 -17.65 8.54 4.16
N PRO A 212 -18.26 8.19 3.01
CA PRO A 212 -17.84 8.71 1.70
C PRO A 212 -18.12 10.20 1.51
N ALA A 213 -19.09 10.78 2.25
CA ALA A 213 -19.41 12.20 2.18
C ALA A 213 -18.31 13.07 2.80
N ILE A 214 -17.72 12.59 3.89
CA ILE A 214 -16.54 13.18 4.54
C ILE A 214 -15.29 12.83 3.73
N GLY A 215 -15.11 11.54 3.43
CA GLY A 215 -13.94 10.98 2.75
C GLY A 215 -13.61 11.67 1.43
N ARG A 216 -14.61 11.98 0.60
CA ARG A 216 -14.38 12.70 -0.67
C ARG A 216 -13.74 14.08 -0.48
N LYS A 217 -14.02 14.75 0.65
CA LYS A 217 -13.52 16.11 0.97
C LYS A 217 -12.17 16.00 1.66
N ASN A 218 -12.09 15.12 2.65
CA ASN A 218 -10.88 14.79 3.38
C ASN A 218 -10.78 13.26 3.53
N ALA A 219 -9.89 12.66 2.73
CA ALA A 219 -9.74 11.21 2.65
C ALA A 219 -9.44 10.57 4.00
N ALA A 220 -8.67 11.27 4.85
CA ALA A 220 -8.32 10.81 6.19
C ALA A 220 -9.55 10.78 7.12
N GLU A 221 -10.40 11.79 7.07
CA GLU A 221 -11.54 11.92 7.99
C GLU A 221 -12.71 10.99 7.64
N GLY A 222 -12.72 10.42 6.42
CA GLY A 222 -13.69 9.39 6.02
C GLY A 222 -13.61 8.13 6.89
N PHE A 223 -12.43 7.82 7.42
CA PHE A 223 -12.22 6.71 8.34
C PHE A 223 -12.43 7.16 9.79
N ASP A 224 -13.36 6.50 10.51
CA ASP A 224 -13.34 6.53 11.97
C ASP A 224 -12.23 5.63 12.54
N GLN A 225 -12.10 5.59 13.87
CA GLN A 225 -11.07 4.80 14.52
C GLN A 225 -11.21 3.30 14.26
N THR A 226 -12.44 2.77 14.20
CA THR A 226 -12.70 1.35 13.94
C THR A 226 -12.21 0.94 12.55
N CYS A 227 -12.48 1.77 11.53
CA CYS A 227 -11.93 1.56 10.20
C CYS A 227 -10.40 1.65 10.19
N ARG A 228 -9.83 2.66 10.85
CA ARG A 228 -8.37 2.86 10.91
C ARG A 228 -7.67 1.67 11.54
N ASP A 229 -8.17 1.18 12.67
CA ASP A 229 -7.59 0.04 13.38
C ASP A 229 -7.65 -1.23 12.53
N SER A 230 -8.78 -1.45 11.85
CA SER A 230 -8.97 -2.59 10.94
C SER A 230 -7.97 -2.56 9.77
N ILE A 231 -7.87 -1.43 9.06
CA ILE A 231 -6.96 -1.30 7.92
C ILE A 231 -5.50 -1.36 8.40
N ALA A 232 -5.16 -0.72 9.52
CA ALA A 232 -3.81 -0.76 10.07
C ALA A 232 -3.34 -2.18 10.40
N LEU A 233 -4.20 -2.98 11.06
CA LEU A 233 -3.95 -4.39 11.32
C LEU A 233 -3.65 -5.15 10.02
N LEU A 234 -4.52 -4.98 9.02
CA LEU A 234 -4.41 -5.69 7.74
C LEU A 234 -3.20 -5.25 6.92
N LEU A 235 -2.83 -3.97 6.93
CA LEU A 235 -1.60 -3.49 6.30
C LEU A 235 -0.35 -4.10 6.95
N GLY A 236 -0.33 -4.21 8.30
CA GLY A 236 0.73 -4.92 9.01
C GLY A 236 0.82 -6.39 8.57
N TRP A 237 -0.34 -7.04 8.41
CA TRP A 237 -0.45 -8.41 7.94
C TRP A 237 0.06 -8.56 6.49
N SER A 238 -0.35 -7.68 5.58
CA SER A 238 0.10 -7.67 4.18
C SER A 238 1.61 -7.52 4.04
N VAL A 239 2.22 -6.61 4.82
CA VAL A 239 3.68 -6.40 4.82
C VAL A 239 4.42 -7.65 5.29
N ARG A 240 3.96 -8.27 6.38
CA ARG A 240 4.60 -9.46 6.95
C ARG A 240 4.39 -10.71 6.10
N ALA A 241 3.17 -10.94 5.62
CA ALA A 241 2.86 -12.03 4.72
C ALA A 241 3.71 -11.99 3.45
N PHE A 242 3.81 -10.83 2.80
CA PHE A 242 4.60 -10.75 1.58
C PHE A 242 6.12 -10.83 1.85
N SER A 243 6.61 -10.27 2.96
CA SER A 243 8.00 -10.49 3.40
C SER A 243 8.31 -11.97 3.58
N PHE A 244 7.38 -12.72 4.19
CA PHE A 244 7.52 -14.15 4.40
C PHE A 244 7.56 -14.93 3.07
N VAL A 245 6.70 -14.57 2.12
CA VAL A 245 6.72 -15.15 0.76
C VAL A 245 8.06 -14.91 0.06
N LEU A 246 8.65 -13.71 0.20
CA LEU A 246 9.96 -13.42 -0.37
C LEU A 246 11.08 -14.25 0.29
N ASP A 247 11.08 -14.35 1.61
CA ASP A 247 12.07 -15.19 2.34
C ASP A 247 11.98 -16.65 1.87
N ARG A 248 10.76 -17.18 1.73
CA ARG A 248 10.49 -18.51 1.18
C ARG A 248 11.05 -18.66 -0.23
N ALA A 249 10.71 -17.75 -1.14
CA ALA A 249 11.17 -17.81 -2.53
C ALA A 249 12.70 -17.78 -2.64
N ILE A 250 13.36 -16.96 -1.82
CA ILE A 250 14.83 -16.85 -1.76
C ILE A 250 15.43 -18.17 -1.27
N ALA A 251 14.90 -18.73 -0.18
CA ALA A 251 15.36 -19.98 0.40
C ALA A 251 15.17 -21.17 -0.56
N GLU A 252 13.98 -21.31 -1.16
CA GLU A 252 13.65 -22.38 -2.11
C GLU A 252 14.43 -22.28 -3.43
N ALA A 253 14.72 -21.05 -3.89
CA ALA A 253 15.60 -20.84 -5.03
C ALA A 253 17.05 -21.20 -4.73
N ASN A 254 17.44 -21.31 -3.45
CA ASN A 254 18.82 -21.42 -3.00
C ASN A 254 19.71 -20.35 -3.66
N ALA A 255 19.16 -19.15 -3.81
CA ALA A 255 19.82 -18.03 -4.47
C ALA A 255 20.63 -17.22 -3.46
N ALA A 256 21.74 -16.64 -3.91
CA ALA A 256 22.52 -15.69 -3.11
C ALA A 256 22.64 -14.36 -3.88
N PRO A 257 22.41 -13.22 -3.21
CA PRO A 257 22.49 -11.94 -3.88
C PRO A 257 23.95 -11.59 -4.13
N GLY A 258 24.26 -11.08 -5.32
CA GLY A 258 25.57 -10.50 -5.60
C GLY A 258 25.84 -9.27 -4.74
N LYS A 259 27.12 -9.00 -4.41
CA LYS A 259 27.52 -7.78 -3.68
C LYS A 259 27.23 -6.54 -4.53
N THR A 260 26.11 -5.87 -4.28
CA THR A 260 25.65 -4.73 -5.07
C THR A 260 25.83 -3.44 -4.29
N ARG A 261 26.95 -2.73 -4.47
CA ARG A 261 27.14 -1.46 -3.77
C ARG A 261 26.32 -0.35 -4.42
N LEU A 262 25.13 -0.09 -3.86
CA LEU A 262 24.31 1.07 -4.21
C LEU A 262 24.70 2.29 -3.37
N THR A 263 24.85 3.42 -4.05
CA THR A 263 24.98 4.73 -3.40
C THR A 263 23.84 5.63 -3.84
N LEU A 264 23.53 6.64 -3.02
CA LEU A 264 22.53 7.64 -3.37
C LEU A 264 22.90 8.36 -4.69
N ALA A 265 24.19 8.67 -4.89
CA ALA A 265 24.70 9.25 -6.14
C ALA A 265 24.42 8.35 -7.36
N THR A 266 24.61 7.03 -7.24
CA THR A 266 24.30 6.08 -8.32
C THR A 266 22.81 6.09 -8.67
N VAL A 267 21.94 6.13 -7.66
CA VAL A 267 20.49 6.19 -7.89
C VAL A 267 20.07 7.52 -8.50
N LEU A 268 20.56 8.65 -7.97
CA LEU A 268 20.21 9.98 -8.47
C LEU A 268 20.73 10.22 -9.89
N SER A 269 21.85 9.60 -10.29
CA SER A 269 22.35 9.66 -11.67
C SER A 269 21.41 9.05 -12.72
N GLY A 270 20.52 8.13 -12.30
CA GLY A 270 19.48 7.54 -13.13
C GLY A 270 18.13 8.26 -13.08
N VAL A 271 17.98 9.27 -12.22
CA VAL A 271 16.71 10.00 -12.02
C VAL A 271 16.72 11.27 -12.86
N SER A 272 15.95 11.29 -13.95
CA SER A 272 15.77 12.48 -14.81
C SER A 272 14.91 13.59 -14.16
N THR A 273 14.35 13.33 -12.99
CA THR A 273 13.45 14.25 -12.28
C THR A 273 14.22 15.02 -11.20
N PRO A 274 14.25 16.37 -11.23
CA PRO A 274 14.91 17.14 -10.19
C PRO A 274 14.35 16.79 -8.80
N ILE A 275 15.23 16.52 -7.82
CA ILE A 275 14.85 16.12 -6.45
C ILE A 275 13.79 17.03 -5.83
N PHE A 276 13.79 18.33 -6.13
CA PHE A 276 12.80 19.27 -5.60
C PHE A 276 11.35 18.98 -6.06
N TRP A 277 11.15 18.37 -7.23
CA TRP A 277 9.83 17.92 -7.70
C TRP A 277 9.29 16.70 -6.93
N ILE A 278 10.14 15.98 -6.19
CA ILE A 278 9.75 14.86 -5.32
C ILE A 278 8.78 15.33 -4.23
N THR A 279 8.92 16.58 -3.76
CA THR A 279 8.00 17.17 -2.78
C THR A 279 6.65 17.57 -3.38
N ARG A 280 6.50 17.52 -4.71
CA ARG A 280 5.30 18.00 -5.41
C ARG A 280 4.69 16.89 -6.26
N LYS A 281 4.32 15.76 -5.65
CA LYS A 281 3.52 14.75 -6.37
C LYS A 281 2.09 15.23 -6.61
N LEU A 282 1.88 15.66 -7.85
CA LEU A 282 0.61 15.73 -8.55
C LEU A 282 0.00 14.32 -8.70
N ALA A 283 -0.70 13.86 -7.66
CA ALA A 283 -1.67 12.77 -7.77
C ALA A 283 -3.12 13.29 -7.61
N SER A 284 -3.31 14.56 -7.22
CA SER A 284 -4.64 15.00 -6.78
C SER A 284 -5.68 15.12 -7.90
N ALA A 285 -5.31 15.47 -9.14
CA ALA A 285 -6.29 15.79 -10.17
C ALA A 285 -6.87 14.55 -10.87
N ALA A 286 -6.02 13.58 -11.24
CA ALA A 286 -6.45 12.35 -11.91
C ALA A 286 -7.26 11.43 -10.97
N ASP A 287 -6.88 11.36 -9.69
CA ASP A 287 -7.57 10.52 -8.70
C ASP A 287 -8.90 11.12 -8.24
N ARG A 288 -9.09 12.45 -8.33
CA ARG A 288 -10.34 13.12 -7.92
C ARG A 288 -11.50 12.89 -8.88
N LYS A 289 -11.23 12.66 -10.17
CA LYS A 289 -12.29 12.57 -11.19
C LYS A 289 -13.18 11.33 -11.00
N PRO A 290 -12.64 10.10 -10.83
CA PRO A 290 -13.45 8.91 -10.55
C PRO A 290 -14.23 9.04 -9.22
N VAL A 291 -13.55 9.47 -8.15
CA VAL A 291 -14.14 9.72 -6.82
C VAL A 291 -15.32 10.71 -6.91
N LYS A 292 -15.19 11.77 -7.70
CA LYS A 292 -16.29 12.73 -7.92
C LYS A 292 -17.45 12.11 -8.70
N ALA A 293 -17.18 11.36 -9.77
CA ALA A 293 -18.23 10.74 -10.59
C ALA A 293 -19.06 9.72 -9.78
N ILE A 294 -18.38 8.87 -9.01
CA ILE A 294 -19.00 7.92 -8.07
C ILE A 294 -19.88 8.66 -7.06
N TRP A 295 -19.37 9.76 -6.47
CA TRP A 295 -20.14 10.55 -5.51
C TRP A 295 -21.38 11.21 -6.13
N ASP A 296 -21.24 11.82 -7.32
CA ASP A 296 -22.35 12.50 -7.99
C ASP A 296 -23.47 11.51 -8.31
N GLU A 297 -23.14 10.32 -8.83
CA GLU A 297 -24.11 9.26 -9.09
C GLU A 297 -24.77 8.77 -7.79
N LEU A 298 -23.98 8.51 -6.74
CA LEU A 298 -24.51 8.07 -5.46
C LEU A 298 -25.53 9.06 -4.87
N GLN A 299 -25.32 10.37 -5.05
CA GLN A 299 -26.28 11.38 -4.61
C GLN A 299 -27.54 11.44 -5.48
N GLU A 300 -27.42 11.18 -6.78
CA GLU A 300 -28.54 11.23 -7.72
C GLU A 300 -29.45 9.99 -7.60
N THR A 301 -28.85 8.81 -7.46
CA THR A 301 -29.56 7.53 -7.59
C THR A 301 -29.63 6.73 -6.30
N GLY A 302 -28.78 7.05 -5.31
CA GLY A 302 -28.59 6.22 -4.11
C GLY A 302 -27.74 4.97 -4.33
N LYS A 303 -27.23 4.74 -5.55
CA LYS A 303 -26.46 3.53 -5.91
C LYS A 303 -25.50 3.78 -7.08
N VAL A 304 -24.28 3.26 -6.98
CA VAL A 304 -23.25 3.44 -8.02
C VAL A 304 -23.27 2.26 -8.98
N ILE A 305 -23.54 2.51 -10.26
CA ILE A 305 -23.53 1.49 -11.33
C ILE A 305 -22.71 2.01 -12.51
N LYS A 306 -23.07 3.19 -13.04
CA LYS A 306 -22.49 3.75 -14.26
C LYS A 306 -21.06 4.21 -14.06
N SER A 307 -20.76 4.76 -12.89
CA SER A 307 -19.47 5.35 -12.53
C SER A 307 -18.55 4.38 -11.83
N LEU A 308 -18.98 3.12 -11.63
CA LEU A 308 -18.11 2.06 -11.13
C LEU A 308 -16.85 1.97 -12.02
N PRO A 309 -15.66 1.82 -11.40
CA PRO A 309 -14.44 1.48 -12.11
C PRO A 309 -14.59 0.21 -12.96
N PRO A 310 -13.80 0.05 -14.05
CA PRO A 310 -13.91 -1.11 -14.94
C PRO A 310 -13.72 -2.46 -14.21
N ASP A 311 -12.80 -2.49 -13.26
CA ASP A 311 -12.52 -3.59 -12.34
C ASP A 311 -13.77 -3.98 -11.54
N GLU A 312 -14.36 -3.05 -10.80
CA GLU A 312 -15.58 -3.31 -10.02
C GLU A 312 -16.75 -3.77 -10.91
N LYS A 313 -16.88 -3.23 -12.13
CA LYS A 313 -17.92 -3.68 -13.08
C LYS A 313 -17.73 -5.12 -13.53
N GLU A 314 -16.51 -5.50 -13.87
CA GLU A 314 -16.20 -6.84 -14.34
C GLU A 314 -16.42 -7.87 -13.24
N ILE A 315 -15.95 -7.61 -12.02
CA ILE A 315 -16.18 -8.50 -10.87
C ILE A 315 -17.67 -8.63 -10.59
N ARG A 316 -18.40 -7.52 -10.56
CA ARG A 316 -19.85 -7.50 -10.34
C ARG A 316 -20.61 -8.35 -11.37
N GLU A 317 -20.27 -8.23 -12.65
CA GLU A 317 -20.90 -9.01 -13.73
C GLU A 317 -20.60 -10.52 -13.61
N GLN A 318 -19.33 -10.87 -13.35
CA GLN A 318 -18.93 -12.26 -13.17
C GLN A 318 -19.56 -12.86 -11.91
N HIS A 319 -19.61 -12.13 -10.81
CA HIS A 319 -20.24 -12.55 -9.56
C HIS A 319 -21.75 -12.78 -9.72
N ALA A 320 -22.46 -11.86 -10.39
CA ALA A 320 -23.87 -12.00 -10.71
C ALA A 320 -24.16 -13.31 -11.48
N THR A 321 -23.33 -13.60 -12.48
CA THR A 321 -23.50 -14.75 -13.38
C THR A 321 -23.04 -16.07 -12.76
N GLU A 322 -21.90 -16.06 -12.08
CA GLU A 322 -21.23 -17.28 -11.61
C GLU A 322 -21.64 -17.69 -10.21
N VAL A 323 -21.96 -16.74 -9.34
CA VAL A 323 -22.27 -16.99 -7.93
C VAL A 323 -23.76 -16.80 -7.65
N LEU A 324 -24.29 -15.60 -7.90
CA LEU A 324 -25.67 -15.27 -7.53
C LEU A 324 -26.72 -15.90 -8.45
N LYS A 325 -26.34 -16.19 -9.71
CA LYS A 325 -27.24 -16.71 -10.76
C LYS A 325 -28.42 -15.77 -11.06
N VAL A 326 -28.15 -14.47 -11.09
CA VAL A 326 -29.13 -13.39 -11.37
C VAL A 326 -28.68 -12.55 -12.56
N SER A 327 -29.62 -11.82 -13.17
CA SER A 327 -29.29 -10.85 -14.22
C SER A 327 -28.73 -9.55 -13.63
N LEU A 328 -28.04 -8.75 -14.46
CA LEU A 328 -27.60 -7.43 -14.02
C LEU A 328 -28.77 -6.48 -13.76
N GLU A 329 -29.89 -6.62 -14.47
CA GLU A 329 -31.10 -5.83 -14.19
C GLU A 329 -31.69 -6.15 -12.81
N GLU A 330 -31.70 -7.43 -12.43
CA GLU A 330 -32.13 -7.86 -11.09
C GLU A 330 -31.18 -7.32 -10.02
N LEU A 331 -29.86 -7.39 -10.27
CA LEU A 331 -28.85 -6.88 -9.36
C LEU A 331 -28.89 -5.35 -9.26
N ASP A 332 -29.12 -4.63 -10.37
CA ASP A 332 -29.28 -3.17 -10.43
C ASP A 332 -30.46 -2.71 -9.56
N ALA A 333 -31.53 -3.51 -9.46
CA ALA A 333 -32.71 -3.21 -8.64
C ALA A 333 -32.48 -3.38 -7.12
N VAL A 334 -31.42 -4.11 -6.70
CA VAL A 334 -31.08 -4.29 -5.28
C VAL A 334 -30.67 -2.96 -4.67
N GLN A 335 -31.35 -2.56 -3.59
CA GLN A 335 -31.04 -1.31 -2.88
C GLN A 335 -29.91 -1.54 -1.88
N PRO A 336 -28.79 -0.81 -2.00
CA PRO A 336 -27.68 -0.97 -1.07
C PRO A 336 -28.03 -0.37 0.29
N ARG A 337 -27.46 -0.93 1.35
CA ARG A 337 -27.46 -0.31 2.68
C ARG A 337 -26.67 0.99 2.64
N LYS A 338 -27.05 1.95 3.47
CA LYS A 338 -26.32 3.21 3.58
C LYS A 338 -24.97 3.01 4.26
N ALA A 339 -23.90 3.45 3.62
CA ALA A 339 -22.55 3.45 4.21
C ALA A 339 -22.43 4.43 5.40
N GLY A 340 -21.49 4.15 6.30
CA GLY A 340 -21.13 5.04 7.42
C GLY A 340 -22.17 5.15 8.53
N THR A 341 -23.15 4.24 8.59
CA THR A 341 -24.25 4.29 9.57
C THR A 341 -23.82 3.99 11.01
N LYS A 342 -22.69 3.29 11.22
CA LYS A 342 -22.14 2.97 12.54
C LYS A 342 -20.95 3.84 12.93
N ARG A 343 -20.66 4.88 12.15
CA ARG A 343 -19.54 5.78 12.40
C ARG A 343 -19.62 6.37 13.82
N GLN A 344 -18.58 6.15 14.60
CA GLN A 344 -18.46 6.83 15.89
C GLN A 344 -17.99 8.27 15.62
N GLN A 345 -18.72 9.27 16.12
CA GLN A 345 -18.20 10.63 16.13
C GLN A 345 -16.99 10.65 17.07
N ALA A 346 -15.82 11.05 16.55
CA ALA A 346 -14.71 11.37 17.42
C ALA A 346 -15.20 12.40 18.45
N ALA A 347 -15.05 12.11 19.74
CA ALA A 347 -15.27 13.09 20.77
C ALA A 347 -14.49 14.34 20.36
N THR A 348 -15.20 15.45 20.16
CA THR A 348 -14.60 16.73 19.84
C THR A 348 -13.70 17.11 21.01
N THR A 349 -12.42 16.76 20.95
CA THR A 349 -11.42 17.49 21.70
C THR A 349 -11.43 18.87 21.09
N ASP A 350 -12.04 19.80 21.81
CA ASP A 350 -12.11 21.22 21.54
C ASP A 350 -10.67 21.78 21.52
N SER A 351 -10.00 21.55 20.40
CA SER A 351 -8.77 22.22 20.03
C SER A 351 -9.22 23.40 19.18
N THR A 352 -9.48 24.51 19.86
CA THR A 352 -9.48 25.86 19.30
C THR A 352 -8.15 26.08 18.59
N ARG A 353 -8.09 25.65 17.32
CA ARG A 353 -6.99 25.99 16.43
C ARG A 353 -7.27 27.39 15.93
N GLU A 354 -6.76 28.38 16.66
CA GLU A 354 -6.75 29.78 16.22
C GLU A 354 -6.32 29.85 14.76
N ALA A 355 -7.20 30.41 13.93
CA ALA A 355 -6.91 30.71 12.55
C ALA A 355 -5.81 31.77 12.49
N ARG A 356 -4.55 31.34 12.33
CA ARG A 356 -3.47 32.23 11.93
C ARG A 356 -3.67 32.60 10.46
N GLU A 357 -4.07 33.84 10.22
CA GLU A 357 -4.03 34.49 8.91
C GLU A 357 -2.67 34.27 8.24
N HIS A 358 -2.69 33.59 7.09
CA HIS A 358 -1.53 33.45 6.23
C HIS A 358 -1.31 34.78 5.49
N LYS A 359 -0.30 35.56 5.91
CA LYS A 359 0.31 36.57 5.04
C LYS A 359 1.11 35.86 3.93
N PRO A 360 1.18 36.42 2.72
CA PRO A 360 1.96 35.83 1.63
C PRO A 360 3.44 35.74 2.01
N ASP A 361 3.99 34.53 1.94
CA ASP A 361 5.40 34.23 2.19
C ASP A 361 6.29 35.01 1.19
N THR A 362 7.06 35.96 1.69
CA THR A 362 8.17 36.57 0.97
C THR A 362 9.30 35.56 0.84
N ILE A 363 9.77 35.31 -0.38
CA ILE A 363 10.98 34.53 -0.64
C ILE A 363 12.17 35.31 -0.04
N PRO A 364 12.88 34.81 0.98
CA PRO A 364 14.06 35.49 1.48
C PRO A 364 15.16 35.45 0.42
N LEU A 365 15.74 36.60 0.10
CA LEU A 365 16.96 36.69 -0.70
C LEU A 365 18.11 35.90 -0.03
N PRO A 366 19.05 35.34 -0.81
CA PRO A 366 20.11 34.50 -0.27
C PRO A 366 20.98 35.30 0.70
N LYS A 367 21.09 34.82 1.94
CA LYS A 367 22.02 35.36 2.94
C LYS A 367 23.45 34.89 2.59
N PRO A 368 24.45 35.78 2.57
CA PRO A 368 25.85 35.37 2.45
C PRO A 368 26.23 34.50 3.67
N GLY A 369 26.86 33.34 3.44
CA GLY A 369 27.35 32.47 4.51
C GLY A 369 26.69 31.09 4.64
N LEU A 370 26.17 30.53 3.54
CA LEU A 370 25.73 29.14 3.50
C LEU A 370 26.92 28.20 3.76
N THR A 371 26.80 27.36 4.79
CA THR A 371 27.76 26.29 5.10
C THR A 371 27.08 24.94 4.88
N PRO A 372 27.84 23.84 4.69
CA PRO A 372 27.26 22.49 4.58
C PRO A 372 26.31 22.14 5.74
N LYS A 373 26.61 22.60 6.97
CA LYS A 373 25.79 22.37 8.16
C LYS A 373 24.60 23.33 8.32
N SER A 374 24.42 24.26 7.39
CA SER A 374 23.29 25.20 7.46
C SER A 374 21.97 24.42 7.33
N PRO A 375 20.90 24.80 8.06
CA PRO A 375 19.59 24.19 7.92
C PRO A 375 19.12 24.19 6.46
N VAL A 376 18.46 23.11 6.04
CA VAL A 376 18.04 22.89 4.65
C VAL A 376 17.12 24.00 4.12
N VAL A 377 16.35 24.65 4.99
CA VAL A 377 15.52 25.85 4.66
C VAL A 377 16.33 27.05 4.18
N ASN A 378 17.62 27.10 4.50
CA ASN A 378 18.50 28.19 4.06
C ASN A 378 19.11 27.92 2.68
N ALA A 379 18.96 26.70 2.13
CA ALA A 379 19.44 26.39 0.80
C ALA A 379 18.73 27.25 -0.26
N PRO A 380 19.43 27.71 -1.32
CA PRO A 380 18.80 28.48 -2.38
C PRO A 380 17.59 27.75 -2.97
N SER A 381 16.47 28.45 -3.11
CA SER A 381 15.20 27.92 -3.66
C SER A 381 14.44 26.90 -2.78
N ILE A 382 14.86 26.69 -1.52
CA ILE A 382 14.12 25.85 -0.56
C ILE A 382 13.31 26.74 0.38
N GLY A 383 11.99 26.80 0.19
CA GLY A 383 11.08 27.50 1.11
C GLY A 383 10.71 26.67 2.36
N PRO A 384 10.11 27.29 3.40
CA PRO A 384 9.79 26.62 4.67
C PRO A 384 8.96 25.33 4.54
N LYS A 385 8.00 25.29 3.61
CA LYS A 385 7.17 24.10 3.35
C LYS A 385 7.96 22.95 2.73
N THR A 386 8.94 23.26 1.87
CA THR A 386 9.82 22.25 1.28
C THR A 386 10.81 21.75 2.33
N ALA A 387 11.39 22.65 3.13
CA ALA A 387 12.28 22.28 4.22
C ALA A 387 11.62 21.31 5.20
N ALA A 388 10.40 21.59 5.65
CA ALA A 388 9.67 20.70 6.56
C ALA A 388 9.46 19.29 5.97
N ARG A 389 9.27 19.17 4.65
CA ARG A 389 9.14 17.87 3.97
C ARG A 389 10.48 17.15 3.84
N LEU A 390 11.57 17.89 3.65
CA LEU A 390 12.94 17.37 3.62
C LEU A 390 13.36 16.87 5.01
N GLU A 391 13.05 17.62 6.06
CA GLU A 391 13.26 17.25 7.47
C GLU A 391 12.48 15.97 7.82
N GLN A 392 11.22 15.83 7.36
CA GLN A 392 10.43 14.60 7.53
C GLN A 392 11.07 13.36 6.90
N ILE A 393 11.91 13.52 5.87
CA ILE A 393 12.68 12.42 5.26
C ILE A 393 14.13 12.35 5.76
N GLY A 394 14.49 13.12 6.80
CA GLY A 394 15.80 13.11 7.46
C GLY A 394 16.88 13.91 6.72
N ILE A 395 16.48 14.88 5.89
CA ILE A 395 17.38 15.85 5.26
C ILE A 395 17.16 17.18 5.97
N GLU A 396 18.04 17.48 6.93
CA GLU A 396 17.96 18.62 7.83
C GLU A 396 18.96 19.73 7.46
N THR A 397 20.02 19.39 6.72
CA THR A 397 21.12 20.29 6.38
C THR A 397 21.37 20.40 4.88
N VAL A 398 22.13 21.42 4.47
CA VAL A 398 22.51 21.67 3.07
C VAL A 398 23.45 20.58 2.54
N GLU A 399 24.31 20.00 3.37
CA GLU A 399 25.24 18.94 2.94
C GLU A 399 24.51 17.65 2.56
N GLU A 400 23.37 17.37 3.19
CA GLU A 400 22.54 16.20 2.89
C GLU A 400 21.80 16.31 1.54
N LEU A 401 21.88 17.47 0.87
CA LEU A 401 21.41 17.68 -0.51
C LEU A 401 22.51 17.52 -1.58
N LEU A 402 23.78 17.51 -1.18
CA LEU A 402 24.97 17.40 -2.06
C LEU A 402 25.48 15.96 -2.11
#